data_AF-A0A8T4I7E0-F1
#
_entry.id   AF-A0A8T4I7E0-F1
#
_cell.length_a   1.000
_cell.length_b   1.000
_cell.length_c   1.000
_cell.angle_alpha   90.00
_cell.angle_beta   90.00
_cell.angle_gamma   90.00
#
_symmetry.space_group_name_H-M   'P 1'
#
loop_
_entity.id
_entity.type
_entity.pdbx_description
1 polymer ?
#
loop_
_entity_poly.entity_id
_entity_poly.type
_entity_poly.pdbx_seq_one_letter_code
_entity_poly.pdbx_strand_id
1 'polypeptide(L)'
;MIEIDRFRKVVFPNRLRELRIEAGHPTLVGFAAHVTDIPYIRLSKIERGEVVARAVELRRVAAALAVSPTALLIDIDSQYFDIARWASPFGIEEDGEEAELAMLLAAALRQRRTDDAALTLAALESEYGLPPVIVSRVEHAAKPVDRWNAATIAALCAIIGVADPEHLEQGLRQLHADGALDEALRQIPGATEREDRTRERVAALRRELSEPATTPLPGNEPAHTNVDSAEKRMLAVIGSPIADGLIADIATGEHIAAPLGAGPRAYALRIFRSTLGPGLPASAILTVDPDRFPAPGGLAVIRENGALRVVGISTDRTGAMIGFSLNPDSSVAIDVLSPQDVAAVTAASF
;
A
#
# COMPACT_ATOMS: atom_id res chain seq x y z
N MET A 1 11.28 18.49 -25.94
CA MET A 1 10.12 18.11 -25.10
C MET A 1 10.19 16.61 -24.97
N ILE A 2 10.25 16.10 -23.74
CA ILE A 2 10.34 14.66 -23.49
C ILE A 2 8.94 14.09 -23.72
N GLU A 3 8.81 13.09 -24.58
CA GLU A 3 7.55 12.37 -24.74
C GLU A 3 7.36 11.46 -23.51
N ILE A 4 6.50 11.88 -22.58
CA ILE A 4 6.26 11.17 -21.33
C ILE A 4 4.89 10.51 -21.40
N ASP A 5 4.88 9.19 -21.17
CA ASP A 5 3.63 8.49 -20.91
C ASP A 5 3.04 8.99 -19.58
N ARG A 6 1.96 9.77 -19.69
CA ARG A 6 1.21 10.33 -18.54
C ARG A 6 0.60 9.25 -17.65
N PHE A 7 0.46 8.03 -18.16
CA PHE A 7 -0.10 6.89 -17.45
C PHE A 7 0.96 5.84 -17.10
N ARG A 8 2.26 6.19 -17.10
CA ARG A 8 3.37 5.24 -16.82
C ARG A 8 3.25 4.47 -15.50
N LYS A 9 2.51 4.99 -14.52
CA LYS A 9 2.22 4.33 -13.24
C LYS A 9 1.14 3.26 -13.34
N VAL A 10 0.35 3.24 -14.41
CA VAL A 10 -0.71 2.26 -14.66
C VAL A 10 -0.09 1.04 -15.36
N VAL A 11 0.16 -0.02 -14.60
CA VAL A 11 0.73 -1.27 -15.13
C VAL A 11 -0.33 -2.35 -15.34
N PHE A 12 -1.54 -2.16 -14.80
CA PHE A 12 -2.62 -3.15 -14.86
C PHE A 12 -4.02 -2.51 -14.77
N PRO A 13 -4.52 -1.90 -15.86
CA PRO A 13 -5.91 -1.45 -15.89
C PRO A 13 -6.85 -2.66 -15.77
N ASN A 14 -7.97 -2.47 -15.07
CA ASN A 14 -8.87 -3.56 -14.70
C ASN A 14 -10.30 -3.05 -14.41
N ARG A 15 -11.24 -3.98 -14.24
CA ARG A 15 -12.66 -3.69 -14.01
C ARG A 15 -13.09 -3.77 -12.54
N LEU A 16 -12.14 -3.84 -11.59
CA LEU A 16 -12.45 -4.02 -10.17
C LEU A 16 -13.40 -2.93 -9.65
N ARG A 17 -13.08 -1.65 -9.89
CA ARG A 17 -13.90 -0.53 -9.41
C ARG A 17 -15.32 -0.58 -9.95
N GLU A 18 -15.47 -0.80 -11.25
CA GLU A 18 -16.75 -0.87 -11.97
C GLU A 18 -17.62 -1.99 -11.38
N LEU A 19 -17.09 -3.23 -11.39
CA LEU A 19 -17.80 -4.42 -10.90
C LEU A 19 -18.11 -4.34 -9.40
N ARG A 20 -17.24 -3.72 -8.62
CA ARG A 20 -17.46 -3.47 -7.19
C ARG A 20 -18.64 -2.53 -6.96
N ILE A 21 -18.72 -1.44 -7.71
CA ILE A 21 -19.83 -0.48 -7.62
C ILE A 21 -21.14 -1.15 -8.06
N GLU A 22 -21.11 -1.91 -9.16
CA GLU A 22 -22.27 -2.69 -9.65
C GLU A 22 -22.75 -3.73 -8.64
N ALA A 23 -21.84 -4.36 -7.91
CA ALA A 23 -22.14 -5.30 -6.83
C ALA A 23 -22.63 -4.62 -5.53
N GLY A 24 -22.83 -3.29 -5.52
CA GLY A 24 -23.38 -2.57 -4.38
C GLY A 24 -22.35 -2.18 -3.32
N HIS A 25 -21.05 -2.24 -3.64
CA HIS A 25 -19.99 -1.78 -2.75
C HIS A 25 -19.44 -0.42 -3.21
N PRO A 26 -19.98 0.72 -2.73
CA PRO A 26 -19.59 2.05 -3.25
C PRO A 26 -18.14 2.42 -2.92
N THR A 27 -17.60 1.94 -1.80
CA THR A 27 -16.23 2.23 -1.36
C THR A 27 -15.35 0.98 -1.39
N LEU A 28 -14.05 1.19 -1.68
CA LEU A 28 -13.08 0.10 -1.64
C LEU A 28 -12.88 -0.42 -0.22
N VAL A 29 -12.92 0.46 0.79
CA VAL A 29 -12.82 0.09 2.21
C VAL A 29 -13.95 -0.87 2.60
N GLY A 30 -15.19 -0.57 2.21
CA GLY A 30 -16.33 -1.45 2.48
C GLY A 30 -16.22 -2.80 1.76
N PHE A 31 -15.69 -2.82 0.54
CA PHE A 31 -15.43 -4.06 -0.18
C PHE A 31 -14.28 -4.88 0.41
N ALA A 32 -13.23 -4.24 0.92
CA ALA A 32 -12.08 -4.93 1.51
C ALA A 32 -12.47 -5.82 2.70
N ALA A 33 -13.54 -5.48 3.42
CA ALA A 33 -14.11 -6.34 4.47
C ALA A 33 -14.62 -7.70 3.95
N HIS A 34 -14.90 -7.81 2.64
CA HIS A 34 -15.37 -9.03 1.98
C HIS A 34 -14.23 -9.81 1.29
N VAL A 35 -13.01 -9.25 1.25
CA VAL A 35 -11.82 -9.85 0.65
C VAL A 35 -10.67 -9.82 1.66
N THR A 36 -10.84 -10.53 2.77
CA THR A 36 -9.92 -10.47 3.92
C THR A 36 -8.53 -11.05 3.63
N ASP A 37 -8.40 -11.89 2.60
CA ASP A 37 -7.14 -12.52 2.20
C ASP A 37 -6.20 -11.57 1.43
N ILE A 38 -6.68 -10.38 1.06
CA ILE A 38 -5.89 -9.37 0.34
C ILE A 38 -5.83 -8.11 1.21
N PRO A 39 -4.63 -7.68 1.66
CA PRO A 39 -4.50 -6.44 2.43
C PRO A 39 -5.09 -5.24 1.69
N TYR A 40 -5.77 -4.34 2.40
CA TYR A 40 -6.42 -3.16 1.81
C TYR A 40 -5.49 -2.35 0.89
N ILE A 41 -4.24 -2.12 1.31
CA ILE A 41 -3.24 -1.40 0.51
C ILE A 41 -2.98 -2.13 -0.81
N ARG A 42 -2.81 -3.45 -0.76
CA ARG A 42 -2.61 -4.28 -1.95
C ARG A 42 -3.83 -4.21 -2.87
N LEU A 43 -5.03 -4.30 -2.31
CA LEU A 43 -6.29 -4.20 -3.05
C LEU A 43 -6.49 -2.81 -3.67
N SER A 44 -6.10 -1.74 -2.98
CA SER A 44 -6.12 -0.36 -3.48
C SER A 44 -5.16 -0.14 -4.63
N LYS A 45 -3.94 -0.67 -4.53
CA LYS A 45 -2.99 -0.63 -5.64
C LYS A 45 -3.49 -1.44 -6.84
N ILE A 46 -4.13 -2.59 -6.60
CA ILE A 46 -4.76 -3.39 -7.66
C ILE A 46 -5.88 -2.59 -8.33
N GLU A 47 -6.81 -2.01 -7.57
CA GLU A 47 -7.92 -1.23 -8.14
C GLU A 47 -7.42 -0.04 -8.99
N ARG A 48 -6.37 0.64 -8.52
CA ARG A 48 -5.73 1.76 -9.24
C ARG A 48 -4.78 1.33 -10.35
N GLY A 49 -4.62 0.03 -10.57
CA GLY A 49 -3.76 -0.55 -11.61
C GLY A 49 -2.28 -0.25 -11.46
N GLU A 50 -1.81 0.13 -10.28
CA GLU A 50 -0.39 0.41 -9.99
C GLU A 50 0.47 -0.86 -9.86
N VAL A 51 -0.20 -2.01 -9.80
CA VAL A 51 0.39 -3.31 -9.57
C VAL A 51 -0.42 -4.36 -10.30
N VAL A 52 0.25 -5.35 -10.86
CA VAL A 52 -0.45 -6.49 -11.44
C VAL A 52 -0.99 -7.38 -10.32
N ALA A 53 -2.27 -7.73 -10.38
CA ALA A 53 -2.85 -8.76 -9.53
C ALA A 53 -2.37 -10.16 -9.94
N ARG A 54 -2.18 -11.04 -8.96
CA ARG A 54 -1.95 -12.48 -9.18
C ARG A 54 -3.27 -13.16 -9.53
N ALA A 55 -3.24 -14.27 -10.26
CA ALA A 55 -4.48 -15.00 -10.59
C ALA A 55 -5.27 -15.42 -9.35
N VAL A 56 -4.58 -15.84 -8.27
CA VAL A 56 -5.24 -16.15 -6.99
C VAL A 56 -5.96 -14.93 -6.38
N GLU A 57 -5.35 -13.74 -6.46
CA GLU A 57 -5.96 -12.50 -5.96
C GLU A 57 -7.20 -12.16 -6.77
N LEU A 58 -7.14 -12.30 -8.11
CA LEU A 58 -8.28 -12.09 -8.99
C LEU A 58 -9.41 -13.09 -8.72
N ARG A 59 -9.10 -14.37 -8.46
CA ARG A 59 -10.11 -15.37 -8.09
C ARG A 59 -10.83 -15.01 -6.79
N ARG A 60 -10.11 -14.52 -5.77
CA ARG A 60 -10.70 -14.10 -4.49
C ARG A 60 -11.60 -12.88 -4.64
N VAL A 61 -11.13 -11.87 -5.36
CA VAL A 61 -11.91 -10.67 -5.66
C VAL A 61 -13.17 -11.01 -6.45
N ALA A 62 -13.05 -11.86 -7.47
CA ALA A 62 -14.18 -12.28 -8.29
C ALA A 62 -15.20 -13.11 -7.52
N ALA A 63 -14.75 -13.98 -6.62
CA ALA A 63 -15.62 -14.74 -5.73
C ALA A 63 -16.44 -13.81 -4.82
N ALA A 64 -15.82 -12.79 -4.22
CA ALA A 64 -16.51 -11.80 -3.39
C ALA A 64 -17.52 -10.96 -4.18
N LEU A 65 -17.28 -10.74 -5.49
CA LEU A 65 -18.18 -10.02 -6.38
C LEU A 65 -19.21 -10.92 -7.10
N ALA A 66 -19.16 -12.24 -6.88
CA ALA A 66 -19.96 -13.23 -7.59
C ALA A 66 -19.86 -13.14 -9.14
N VAL A 67 -18.65 -12.89 -9.66
CA VAL A 67 -18.37 -12.81 -11.10
C VAL A 67 -17.28 -13.81 -11.51
N SER A 68 -17.10 -14.01 -12.82
CA SER A 68 -15.94 -14.76 -13.34
C SER A 68 -14.64 -13.99 -13.06
N PRO A 69 -13.53 -14.65 -12.66
CA PRO A 69 -12.22 -14.01 -12.53
C PRO A 69 -11.76 -13.27 -13.78
N THR A 70 -12.11 -13.78 -14.97
CA THR A 70 -11.78 -13.14 -16.24
C THR A 70 -12.56 -11.84 -16.48
N ALA A 71 -13.69 -11.62 -15.80
CA ALA A 71 -14.47 -10.39 -15.90
C ALA A 71 -13.75 -9.18 -15.28
N LEU A 72 -12.81 -9.42 -14.36
CA LEU A 72 -11.97 -8.36 -13.78
C LEU A 72 -10.91 -7.83 -14.76
N LEU A 73 -10.57 -8.60 -15.79
CA LEU A 73 -9.61 -8.20 -16.81
C LEU A 73 -10.28 -7.22 -17.78
N ILE A 74 -9.54 -6.18 -18.17
CA ILE A 74 -9.96 -5.26 -19.21
C ILE A 74 -9.31 -5.65 -20.54
N ASP A 75 -10.04 -5.43 -21.64
CA ASP A 75 -9.48 -5.54 -22.99
C ASP A 75 -9.00 -4.16 -23.42
N ILE A 76 -7.69 -3.94 -23.41
CA ILE A 76 -7.09 -2.65 -23.75
C ILE A 76 -7.13 -2.37 -25.26
N ASP A 77 -7.29 -3.40 -26.10
CA ASP A 77 -7.38 -3.24 -27.55
C ASP A 77 -8.83 -2.96 -28.00
N SER A 78 -9.77 -2.92 -27.06
CA SER A 78 -11.15 -2.55 -27.33
C SER A 78 -11.26 -1.08 -27.75
N GLN A 79 -12.00 -0.79 -28.81
CA GLN A 79 -12.32 0.58 -29.24
C GLN A 79 -13.06 1.42 -28.17
N TYR A 80 -13.60 0.76 -27.14
CA TYR A 80 -14.30 1.40 -26.03
C TYR A 80 -13.41 1.65 -24.81
N PHE A 81 -12.18 1.14 -24.81
CA PHE A 81 -11.21 1.40 -23.77
C PHE A 81 -10.46 2.70 -24.07
N ASP A 82 -10.46 3.58 -23.08
CA ASP A 82 -9.68 4.81 -23.05
C ASP A 82 -9.02 4.88 -21.68
N ILE A 83 -7.68 4.88 -21.65
CA ILE A 83 -6.92 4.89 -20.41
C ILE A 83 -7.10 6.18 -19.62
N ALA A 84 -7.26 7.34 -20.27
CA ALA A 84 -7.50 8.60 -19.60
C ALA A 84 -8.87 8.58 -18.91
N ARG A 85 -9.90 8.08 -19.62
CA ARG A 85 -11.23 7.87 -19.02
C ARG A 85 -11.21 6.87 -17.87
N TRP A 86 -10.45 5.78 -18.01
CA TRP A 86 -10.30 4.77 -16.96
C TRP A 86 -9.56 5.31 -15.73
N ALA A 87 -8.51 6.12 -15.93
CA ALA A 87 -7.66 6.68 -14.88
C ALA A 87 -8.28 7.88 -14.16
N SER A 88 -9.20 8.61 -14.82
CA SER A 88 -9.84 9.84 -14.31
C SER A 88 -10.39 9.73 -12.88
N PRO A 89 -11.12 8.66 -12.47
CA PRO A 89 -11.66 8.53 -11.11
C PRO A 89 -10.59 8.45 -10.01
N PHE A 90 -9.34 8.21 -10.37
CA PHE A 90 -8.23 8.06 -9.46
C PHE A 90 -7.29 9.28 -9.43
N GLY A 91 -7.49 10.25 -10.32
CA GLY A 91 -6.59 11.42 -10.44
C GLY A 91 -5.15 11.03 -10.77
N ILE A 92 -4.95 9.99 -11.58
CA ILE A 92 -3.62 9.45 -11.93
C ILE A 92 -2.92 10.29 -13.02
N GLU A 93 -3.60 11.29 -13.60
CA GLU A 93 -2.95 12.21 -14.54
C GLU A 93 -1.85 12.99 -13.83
N GLU A 94 -0.61 12.78 -14.25
CA GLU A 94 0.53 13.50 -13.68
C GLU A 94 0.64 14.91 -14.26
N ASP A 95 1.01 15.85 -13.39
CA ASP A 95 1.45 17.18 -13.82
C ASP A 95 2.68 17.02 -14.73
N GLY A 96 2.62 17.61 -15.92
CA GLY A 96 3.63 17.46 -16.95
C GLY A 96 5.00 17.94 -16.50
N GLU A 97 5.08 19.02 -15.72
CA GLU A 97 6.37 19.57 -15.28
C GLU A 97 7.00 18.73 -14.15
N GLU A 98 6.22 18.33 -13.15
CA GLU A 98 6.69 17.47 -12.06
C GLU A 98 7.11 16.08 -12.57
N ALA A 99 6.34 15.53 -13.52
CA ALA A 99 6.65 14.27 -14.20
C ALA A 99 7.95 14.36 -15.00
N GLU A 100 8.12 15.44 -15.77
CA GLU A 100 9.35 15.69 -16.54
C GLU A 100 10.57 15.75 -15.62
N LEU A 101 10.48 16.50 -14.53
CA LEU A 101 11.60 16.63 -13.60
C LEU A 101 11.96 15.30 -12.93
N ALA A 102 10.97 14.49 -12.54
CA ALA A 102 11.21 13.15 -11.98
C ALA A 102 11.86 12.21 -13.00
N MET A 103 11.50 12.32 -14.29
CA MET A 103 12.09 11.54 -15.38
C MET A 103 13.53 11.95 -15.66
N LEU A 104 13.83 13.25 -15.64
CA LEU A 104 15.20 13.76 -15.75
C LEU A 104 16.08 13.26 -14.61
N LEU A 105 15.57 13.30 -13.37
CA LEU A 105 16.27 12.78 -12.20
C LEU A 105 16.56 11.26 -12.32
N ALA A 106 15.56 10.49 -12.77
CA ALA A 106 15.71 9.06 -13.01
C ALA A 106 16.77 8.76 -14.08
N ALA A 107 16.74 9.50 -15.20
CA ALA A 107 17.71 9.38 -16.28
C ALA A 107 19.12 9.75 -15.82
N ALA A 108 19.28 10.84 -15.07
CA ALA A 108 20.57 11.25 -14.52
C ALA A 108 21.17 10.19 -13.60
N LEU A 109 20.38 9.61 -12.69
CA LEU A 109 20.88 8.55 -11.81
C LEU A 109 21.31 7.29 -12.59
N ARG A 110 20.50 6.86 -13.57
CA ARG A 110 20.83 5.72 -14.44
C ARG A 110 22.10 5.98 -15.25
N GLN A 111 22.24 7.18 -15.80
CA GLN A 111 23.42 7.58 -16.56
C GLN A 111 24.67 7.55 -15.68
N ARG A 112 24.63 8.15 -14.48
CA ARG A 112 25.75 8.11 -13.52
C ARG A 112 26.16 6.68 -13.17
N ARG A 113 25.19 5.79 -12.93
CA ARG A 113 25.47 4.37 -12.64
C ARG A 113 25.97 3.58 -13.86
N THR A 114 25.66 4.03 -15.06
CA THR A 114 26.19 3.44 -16.31
C THR A 114 27.63 3.88 -16.55
N ASP A 115 27.93 5.16 -16.28
CA ASP A 115 29.26 5.74 -16.46
C ASP A 115 30.25 5.31 -15.36
N ASP A 116 29.74 5.01 -14.16
CA ASP A 116 30.53 4.63 -13.00
C ASP A 116 30.08 3.28 -12.43
N ALA A 117 30.79 2.22 -12.82
CA ALA A 117 30.53 0.87 -12.35
C ALA A 117 30.76 0.68 -10.83
N ALA A 118 31.44 1.62 -10.15
CA ALA A 118 31.60 1.58 -8.70
C ALA A 118 30.32 2.00 -7.96
N LEU A 119 29.39 2.72 -8.60
CA LEU A 119 28.08 3.10 -8.05
C LEU A 119 27.09 1.91 -8.03
N THR A 120 27.50 0.85 -7.34
CA THR A 120 26.67 -0.31 -7.03
C THR A 120 25.59 0.05 -6.02
N LEU A 121 24.53 -0.79 -5.92
CA LEU A 121 23.50 -0.59 -4.89
C LEU A 121 24.08 -0.61 -3.47
N ALA A 122 25.10 -1.43 -3.23
CA ALA A 122 25.78 -1.48 -1.95
C ALA A 122 26.54 -0.18 -1.66
N ALA A 123 27.26 0.37 -2.64
CA ALA A 123 27.97 1.64 -2.51
C ALA A 123 27.00 2.82 -2.28
N LEU A 124 25.89 2.86 -3.02
CA LEU A 124 24.84 3.86 -2.83
C LEU A 124 24.23 3.82 -1.42
N GLU A 125 24.04 2.63 -0.86
CA GLU A 125 23.55 2.48 0.50
C GLU A 125 24.60 2.88 1.54
N SER A 126 25.84 2.43 1.42
CA SER A 126 26.88 2.66 2.43
C SER A 126 27.49 4.07 2.39
N GLU A 127 27.68 4.65 1.20
CA GLU A 127 28.39 5.93 1.03
C GLU A 127 27.43 7.12 1.01
N TYR A 128 26.21 6.92 0.49
CA TYR A 128 25.23 7.99 0.31
C TYR A 128 23.97 7.81 1.18
N GLY A 129 23.86 6.72 1.93
CA GLY A 129 22.68 6.44 2.73
C GLY A 129 21.41 6.28 1.89
N LEU A 130 21.54 5.77 0.65
CA LEU A 130 20.42 5.52 -0.25
C LEU A 130 20.09 4.02 -0.31
N PRO A 131 19.08 3.54 0.44
CA PRO A 131 18.69 2.14 0.40
C PRO A 131 18.27 1.70 -1.02
N PRO A 132 18.47 0.41 -1.38
CA PRO A 132 18.12 -0.09 -2.71
C PRO A 132 16.68 0.17 -3.15
N VAL A 133 15.73 0.17 -2.20
CA VAL A 133 14.32 0.50 -2.48
C VAL A 133 14.11 1.96 -2.88
N ILE A 134 14.90 2.88 -2.34
CA ILE A 134 14.86 4.31 -2.69
C ILE A 134 15.48 4.50 -4.07
N VAL A 135 16.65 3.91 -4.32
CA VAL A 135 17.32 3.94 -5.64
C VAL A 135 16.37 3.44 -6.72
N SER A 136 15.77 2.26 -6.54
CA SER A 136 14.80 1.69 -7.48
C SER A 136 13.64 2.67 -7.75
N ARG A 137 13.04 3.25 -6.71
CA ARG A 137 11.92 4.19 -6.88
C ARG A 137 12.33 5.49 -7.60
N VAL A 138 13.55 5.99 -7.37
CA VAL A 138 14.08 7.15 -8.12
C VAL A 138 14.28 6.78 -9.58
N GLU A 139 14.93 5.65 -9.86
CA GLU A 139 15.15 5.17 -11.23
C GLU A 139 13.86 4.88 -11.99
N HIS A 140 12.76 4.60 -11.30
CA HIS A 140 11.43 4.43 -11.90
C HIS A 140 10.60 5.72 -11.96
N ALA A 141 11.17 6.88 -11.61
CA ALA A 141 10.45 8.16 -11.51
C ALA A 141 9.13 8.02 -10.72
N ALA A 142 9.15 7.24 -9.63
CA ALA A 142 7.96 6.76 -8.94
C ALA A 142 7.18 7.88 -8.21
N LYS A 143 7.84 9.00 -7.91
CA LYS A 143 7.22 10.19 -7.32
C LYS A 143 7.96 11.46 -7.74
N PRO A 144 7.27 12.62 -7.71
CA PRO A 144 7.88 13.94 -7.94
C PRO A 144 9.07 14.23 -7.02
N VAL A 145 9.94 15.16 -7.44
CA VAL A 145 11.19 15.48 -6.75
C VAL A 145 10.95 16.04 -5.35
N ASP A 146 9.96 16.93 -5.19
CA ASP A 146 9.57 17.55 -3.92
C ASP A 146 9.07 16.56 -2.85
N ARG A 147 8.67 15.34 -3.26
CA ARG A 147 8.19 14.29 -2.36
C ARG A 147 9.31 13.47 -1.73
N TRP A 148 10.57 13.66 -2.13
CA TRP A 148 11.72 13.04 -1.46
C TRP A 148 12.10 13.82 -0.21
N ASN A 149 12.64 13.13 0.79
CA ASN A 149 13.15 13.81 1.98
C ASN A 149 14.46 14.54 1.65
N ALA A 150 14.83 15.53 2.48
CA ALA A 150 16.01 16.36 2.24
C ALA A 150 17.31 15.56 2.16
N ALA A 151 17.45 14.49 2.94
CA ALA A 151 18.64 13.64 2.92
C ALA A 151 18.79 12.89 1.58
N THR A 152 17.69 12.36 1.04
CA THR A 152 17.66 11.71 -0.27
C THR A 152 18.01 12.71 -1.38
N ILE A 153 17.45 13.92 -1.35
CA ILE A 153 17.78 14.94 -2.36
C ILE A 153 19.25 15.35 -2.26
N ALA A 154 19.79 15.58 -1.07
CA ALA A 154 21.21 15.92 -0.90
C ALA A 154 22.13 14.81 -1.43
N ALA A 155 21.82 13.54 -1.16
CA ALA A 155 22.56 12.40 -1.69
C ALA A 155 22.50 12.33 -3.23
N LEU A 156 21.32 12.57 -3.82
CA LEU A 156 21.15 12.59 -5.27
C LEU A 156 21.92 13.75 -5.91
N CYS A 157 21.90 14.95 -5.33
CA CYS A 157 22.73 16.07 -5.78
C CYS A 157 24.22 15.69 -5.79
N ALA A 158 24.72 15.06 -4.73
CA ALA A 158 26.11 14.62 -4.66
C ALA A 158 26.48 13.59 -5.74
N ILE A 159 25.61 12.61 -6.01
CA ILE A 159 25.84 11.58 -7.04
C ILE A 159 25.83 12.17 -8.46
N ILE A 160 24.91 13.10 -8.72
CA ILE A 160 24.73 13.74 -10.02
C ILE A 160 25.79 14.82 -10.26
N GLY A 161 26.40 15.35 -9.20
CA GLY A 161 27.39 16.42 -9.27
C GLY A 161 26.77 17.82 -9.29
N VAL A 162 25.60 17.98 -8.67
CA VAL A 162 24.94 19.29 -8.47
C VAL A 162 25.28 19.83 -7.08
N ALA A 163 25.51 21.14 -6.98
CA ALA A 163 25.98 21.79 -5.75
C ALA A 163 25.02 21.60 -4.56
N ASP A 164 23.72 21.77 -4.77
CA ASP A 164 22.71 21.72 -3.71
C ASP A 164 21.30 21.43 -4.29
N PRO A 165 20.28 21.23 -3.42
CA PRO A 165 18.90 20.99 -3.84
C PRO A 165 18.26 22.13 -4.65
N GLU A 166 18.66 23.39 -4.42
CA GLU A 166 18.08 24.55 -5.11
C GLU A 166 18.51 24.58 -6.58
N HIS A 167 19.71 24.10 -6.89
CA HIS A 167 20.24 24.00 -8.25
C HIS A 167 19.92 22.69 -8.96
N LEU A 168 19.26 21.72 -8.29
CA LEU A 168 19.00 20.39 -8.85
C LEU A 168 18.21 20.45 -10.16
N GLU A 169 17.11 21.21 -10.19
CA GLU A 169 16.29 21.33 -11.39
C GLU A 169 17.09 21.92 -12.56
N GLN A 170 17.78 23.04 -12.34
CA GLN A 170 18.60 23.67 -13.37
C GLN A 170 19.69 22.72 -13.88
N GLY A 171 20.36 22.00 -12.97
CA GLY A 171 21.40 21.03 -13.32
C GLY A 171 20.86 19.89 -14.18
N LEU A 172 19.71 19.32 -13.82
CA LEU A 172 19.04 18.26 -14.59
C LEU A 172 18.62 18.74 -15.99
N ARG A 173 18.06 19.96 -16.08
CA ARG A 173 17.68 20.56 -17.36
C ARG A 173 18.90 20.84 -18.24
N GLN A 174 20.02 21.27 -17.65
CA GLN A 174 21.27 21.48 -18.38
C GLN A 174 21.84 20.17 -18.93
N LEU A 175 21.90 19.11 -18.11
CA LEU A 175 22.35 17.78 -18.55
C LEU A 175 21.51 17.25 -19.72
N HIS A 176 20.20 17.49 -19.69
CA HIS A 176 19.31 17.14 -20.80
C HIS A 176 19.54 18.03 -22.04
N ALA A 177 19.71 19.35 -21.87
CA ALA A 177 20.01 20.25 -22.97
C ALA A 177 21.33 19.92 -23.67
N ASP A 178 22.30 19.39 -22.92
CA ASP A 178 23.60 18.93 -23.44
C ASP A 178 23.53 17.52 -24.07
N GLY A 179 22.37 16.87 -24.07
CA GLY A 179 22.15 15.52 -24.62
C GLY A 179 22.72 14.38 -23.76
N ALA A 180 23.22 14.68 -22.55
CA ALA A 180 23.86 13.69 -21.68
C ALA A 180 22.87 12.64 -21.14
N LEU A 181 21.57 12.94 -21.16
CA LEU A 181 20.51 12.07 -20.63
C LEU A 181 19.73 11.31 -21.71
N ASP A 182 19.99 11.57 -23.00
CA ASP A 182 19.15 11.11 -24.11
C ASP A 182 19.04 9.59 -24.18
N GLU A 183 20.16 8.89 -23.98
CA GLU A 183 20.16 7.41 -24.01
C GLU A 183 19.37 6.83 -22.83
N ALA A 184 19.59 7.35 -21.62
CA ALA A 184 18.86 6.91 -20.43
C ALA A 184 17.35 7.22 -20.52
N LEU A 185 16.98 8.34 -21.16
CA LEU A 185 15.59 8.71 -21.41
C LEU A 185 14.93 7.79 -22.46
N ARG A 186 15.63 7.45 -23.55
CA ARG A 186 15.13 6.50 -24.57
C ARG A 186 14.84 5.11 -24.01
N GLN A 187 15.54 4.72 -22.95
CA GLN A 187 15.32 3.44 -22.27
C GLN A 187 14.10 3.46 -21.33
N ILE A 188 13.48 4.63 -21.08
CA ILE A 188 12.25 4.70 -20.30
C ILE A 188 11.09 4.28 -21.21
N PRO A 189 10.32 3.24 -20.86
CA PRO A 189 9.21 2.78 -21.70
C PRO A 189 8.17 3.87 -21.92
N GLY A 190 7.77 4.07 -23.18
CA GLY A 190 6.66 4.93 -23.56
C GLY A 190 5.31 4.24 -23.44
N ALA A 191 4.28 4.90 -23.99
CA ALA A 191 2.91 4.41 -23.95
C ALA A 191 2.75 3.08 -24.69
N THR A 192 3.37 2.95 -25.87
CA THR A 192 3.34 1.72 -26.68
C THR A 192 3.93 0.54 -25.93
N GLU A 193 5.11 0.70 -25.32
CA GLU A 193 5.74 -0.39 -24.56
C GLU A 193 4.95 -0.74 -23.29
N ARG A 194 4.30 0.24 -22.64
CA ARG A 194 3.37 -0.03 -21.52
C ARG A 194 2.18 -0.86 -22.00
N GLU A 195 1.60 -0.52 -23.15
CA GLU A 195 0.46 -1.22 -23.73
C GLU A 195 0.82 -2.64 -24.14
N ASP A 196 1.97 -2.84 -24.78
CA ASP A 196 2.49 -4.16 -25.15
C ASP A 196 2.66 -5.06 -23.92
N ARG A 197 3.34 -4.56 -22.87
CA ARG A 197 3.47 -5.30 -21.60
C ARG A 197 2.12 -5.60 -20.95
N THR A 198 1.19 -4.65 -21.02
CA THR A 198 -0.16 -4.85 -20.46
C THR A 198 -0.89 -5.94 -21.22
N ARG A 199 -0.80 -5.96 -22.56
CA ARG A 199 -1.39 -6.99 -23.42
C ARG A 199 -0.84 -8.38 -23.10
N GLU A 200 0.48 -8.51 -23.04
CA GLU A 200 1.16 -9.76 -22.67
C GLU A 200 0.70 -10.26 -21.30
N ARG A 201 0.62 -9.35 -20.32
CA ARG A 201 0.24 -9.68 -18.94
C ARG A 201 -1.21 -10.11 -18.83
N VAL A 202 -2.13 -9.39 -19.49
CA VAL A 202 -3.56 -9.74 -19.54
C VAL A 202 -3.76 -11.09 -20.26
N ALA A 203 -3.06 -11.34 -21.36
CA ALA A 203 -3.12 -12.62 -22.05
C ALA A 203 -2.59 -13.79 -21.21
N ALA A 204 -1.50 -13.57 -20.46
CA ALA A 204 -0.98 -14.55 -19.50
C ALA A 204 -1.97 -14.86 -18.38
N LEU A 205 -2.52 -13.81 -17.74
CA LEU A 205 -3.52 -13.97 -16.68
C LEU A 205 -4.80 -14.65 -17.17
N ARG A 206 -5.26 -14.33 -18.39
CA ARG A 206 -6.44 -14.97 -18.98
C ARG A 206 -6.25 -16.49 -19.14
N ARG A 207 -5.05 -16.93 -19.56
CA ARG A 207 -4.70 -18.36 -19.62
C ARG A 207 -4.69 -18.99 -18.23
N GLU A 208 -3.97 -18.39 -17.28
CA GLU A 208 -3.87 -18.88 -15.89
C GLU A 208 -5.23 -18.94 -15.17
N LEU A 209 -6.16 -18.04 -15.49
CA LEU A 209 -7.51 -18.02 -14.93
C LEU A 209 -8.46 -19.05 -15.58
N SER A 210 -8.17 -19.48 -16.81
CA SER A 210 -8.95 -20.47 -17.55
C SER A 210 -8.63 -21.91 -17.11
N GLU A 211 -7.46 -22.13 -16.54
CA GLU A 211 -7.08 -23.42 -15.96
C GLU A 211 -7.81 -23.64 -14.61
N PRO A 212 -8.25 -24.87 -14.30
CA PRO A 212 -8.74 -25.21 -12.97
C PRO A 212 -7.61 -24.98 -11.96
N ALA A 213 -7.92 -24.42 -10.79
CA ALA A 213 -6.91 -24.08 -9.78
C ALA A 213 -6.17 -25.35 -9.31
N THR A 214 -5.02 -25.65 -9.90
CA THR A 214 -4.28 -26.90 -9.68
C THR A 214 -3.15 -26.78 -8.67
N THR A 215 -2.90 -25.60 -8.09
CA THR A 215 -1.79 -25.41 -7.16
C THR A 215 -2.20 -24.54 -5.98
N PRO A 216 -2.31 -25.10 -4.76
CA PRO A 216 -2.20 -24.33 -3.53
C PRO A 216 -0.79 -23.74 -3.49
N LEU A 217 -0.67 -22.43 -3.25
CA LEU A 217 0.62 -21.80 -3.01
C LEU A 217 1.30 -22.47 -1.79
N PRO A 218 2.63 -22.65 -1.81
CA PRO A 218 3.35 -22.95 -0.58
C PRO A 218 3.21 -21.77 0.39
N GLY A 219 2.55 -21.98 1.52
CA GLY A 219 2.82 -21.30 2.79
C GLY A 219 2.50 -19.82 2.89
N ASN A 220 1.21 -19.48 2.97
CA ASN A 220 0.68 -18.76 4.12
C ASN A 220 -0.72 -19.32 4.39
N GLU A 221 -0.77 -20.64 4.62
CA GLU A 221 -1.96 -21.29 5.16
C GLU A 221 -1.93 -21.10 6.69
N PRO A 222 -2.88 -20.36 7.30
CA PRO A 222 -3.33 -20.77 8.62
C PRO A 222 -3.96 -22.15 8.44
N ALA A 223 -3.52 -23.12 9.25
CA ALA A 223 -4.00 -24.49 9.20
C ALA A 223 -5.54 -24.54 9.12
N HIS A 224 -6.06 -24.86 7.94
CA HIS A 224 -7.46 -25.24 7.79
C HIS A 224 -7.59 -26.69 8.27
N THR A 225 -7.67 -26.88 9.58
CA THR A 225 -8.26 -28.09 10.13
C THR A 225 -9.74 -28.08 9.79
N ASN A 226 -10.19 -29.18 9.17
CA ASN A 226 -11.57 -29.50 8.82
C ASN A 226 -12.61 -28.80 9.71
N VAL A 227 -13.49 -28.03 9.06
CA VAL A 227 -14.67 -27.45 9.67
C VAL A 227 -15.72 -28.55 9.78
N ASP A 228 -15.58 -29.38 10.81
CA ASP A 228 -16.72 -30.06 11.41
C ASP A 228 -16.75 -29.64 12.89
N SER A 229 -17.78 -28.87 13.26
CA SER A 229 -18.13 -28.50 14.65
C SER A 229 -17.10 -27.71 15.47
N ALA A 230 -16.49 -26.64 14.93
CA ALA A 230 -15.76 -25.70 15.77
C ALA A 230 -16.76 -24.88 16.62
N GLU A 231 -16.85 -25.20 17.91
CA GLU A 231 -17.48 -24.35 18.91
C GLU A 231 -17.02 -22.90 18.70
N LYS A 232 -17.97 -21.96 18.60
CA LYS A 232 -17.66 -20.54 18.43
C LYS A 232 -16.80 -20.11 19.62
N ARG A 233 -15.49 -19.99 19.39
CA ARG A 233 -14.54 -19.53 20.41
C ARG A 233 -14.99 -18.16 20.91
N MET A 234 -15.26 -18.05 22.19
CA MET A 234 -15.70 -16.81 22.80
C MET A 234 -14.48 -16.02 23.28
N LEU A 235 -14.40 -14.74 22.90
CA LEU A 235 -13.39 -13.80 23.38
C LEU A 235 -13.95 -13.06 24.60
N ALA A 236 -13.20 -13.09 25.70
CA ALA A 236 -13.50 -12.25 26.84
C ALA A 236 -13.35 -10.78 26.44
N VAL A 237 -14.35 -9.98 26.79
CA VAL A 237 -14.31 -8.52 26.63
C VAL A 237 -13.58 -7.94 27.84
N ILE A 238 -12.54 -7.17 27.55
CA ILE A 238 -11.79 -6.40 28.52
C ILE A 238 -11.95 -4.91 28.24
N GLY A 239 -11.69 -4.12 29.27
CA GLY A 239 -11.59 -2.68 29.18
C GLY A 239 -12.36 -1.98 30.30
N SER A 240 -11.73 -0.99 30.90
CA SER A 240 -12.39 0.03 31.71
C SER A 240 -11.77 1.38 31.36
N PRO A 241 -12.58 2.42 31.08
CA PRO A 241 -12.04 3.72 30.72
C PRO A 241 -11.27 4.33 31.91
N ILE A 242 -10.08 4.83 31.65
CA ILE A 242 -9.30 5.63 32.61
C ILE A 242 -8.97 7.00 31.99
N ALA A 243 -8.22 7.84 32.71
CA ALA A 243 -7.89 9.19 32.25
C ALA A 243 -7.11 9.18 30.92
N ASP A 244 -7.15 10.30 30.20
CA ASP A 244 -6.34 10.52 28.99
C ASP A 244 -6.64 9.57 27.81
N GLY A 245 -7.84 9.00 27.74
CA GLY A 245 -8.23 8.09 26.65
C GLY A 245 -7.58 6.71 26.72
N LEU A 246 -6.94 6.38 27.84
CA LEU A 246 -6.41 5.07 28.14
C LEU A 246 -7.51 4.11 28.63
N ILE A 247 -7.26 2.81 28.48
CA ILE A 247 -8.16 1.72 28.85
C ILE A 247 -7.39 0.76 29.76
N ALA A 248 -7.92 0.50 30.95
CA ALA A 248 -7.36 -0.50 31.86
C ALA A 248 -7.73 -1.91 31.39
N ASP A 249 -6.79 -2.84 31.52
CA ASP A 249 -6.95 -4.27 31.22
C ASP A 249 -7.75 -4.96 32.34
N ILE A 250 -9.07 -4.75 32.32
CA ILE A 250 -10.01 -5.27 33.32
C ILE A 250 -11.10 -6.05 32.59
N ALA A 251 -11.35 -7.29 33.01
CA ALA A 251 -12.43 -8.10 32.46
C ALA A 251 -13.80 -7.50 32.79
N THR A 252 -14.67 -7.39 31.78
CA THR A 252 -16.04 -6.88 31.95
C THR A 252 -17.05 -7.97 32.33
N GLY A 253 -16.66 -9.25 32.17
CA GLY A 253 -17.55 -10.40 32.30
C GLY A 253 -18.35 -10.72 31.02
N GLU A 254 -18.30 -9.86 30.01
CA GLU A 254 -18.94 -10.09 28.72
C GLU A 254 -18.05 -10.90 27.78
N HIS A 255 -18.69 -11.55 26.80
CA HIS A 255 -18.00 -12.34 25.79
C HIS A 255 -18.59 -12.08 24.41
N ILE A 256 -17.74 -12.04 23.39
CA ILE A 256 -18.16 -11.99 21.98
C ILE A 256 -17.65 -13.21 21.23
N ALA A 257 -18.33 -13.59 20.14
CA ALA A 257 -17.82 -14.64 19.26
C ALA A 257 -16.56 -14.14 18.54
N ALA A 258 -15.49 -14.94 18.55
CA ALA A 258 -14.27 -14.64 17.82
C ALA A 258 -14.58 -14.57 16.30
N PRO A 259 -14.17 -13.48 15.62
CA PRO A 259 -14.24 -13.41 14.17
C PRO A 259 -13.45 -14.54 13.51
N LEU A 260 -13.89 -14.95 12.32
CA LEU A 260 -13.13 -15.88 11.48
C LEU A 260 -11.72 -15.33 11.25
N GLY A 261 -10.71 -16.11 11.62
CA GLY A 261 -9.30 -15.73 11.49
C GLY A 261 -8.73 -14.94 12.67
N ALA A 262 -9.44 -14.73 13.78
CA ALA A 262 -8.83 -14.18 15.00
C ALA A 262 -7.81 -15.17 15.59
N GLY A 263 -6.58 -14.70 15.87
CA GLY A 263 -5.49 -15.51 16.42
C GLY A 263 -5.80 -16.11 17.80
N PRO A 264 -5.03 -17.13 18.24
CA PRO A 264 -5.29 -17.84 19.48
C PRO A 264 -5.20 -16.93 20.72
N ARG A 265 -4.37 -15.89 20.66
CA ARG A 265 -4.19 -14.89 21.72
C ARG A 265 -5.06 -13.64 21.54
N ALA A 266 -5.95 -13.64 20.54
CA ALA A 266 -6.83 -12.51 20.32
C ALA A 266 -7.81 -12.31 21.49
N TYR A 267 -8.13 -11.05 21.78
CA TYR A 267 -9.06 -10.65 22.84
C TYR A 267 -9.99 -9.55 22.35
N ALA A 268 -11.09 -9.33 23.06
CA ALA A 268 -12.05 -8.28 22.74
C ALA A 268 -11.82 -7.07 23.65
N LEU A 269 -11.69 -5.88 23.08
CA LEU A 269 -11.45 -4.63 23.80
C LEU A 269 -12.62 -3.68 23.59
N ARG A 270 -13.30 -3.30 24.67
CA ARG A 270 -14.30 -2.23 24.61
C ARG A 270 -13.61 -0.88 24.78
N ILE A 271 -13.96 0.08 23.91
CA ILE A 271 -13.22 1.35 23.83
C ILE A 271 -13.78 2.47 24.72
N PHE A 272 -15.07 2.42 25.07
CA PHE A 272 -15.79 3.34 25.98
C PHE A 272 -15.78 4.83 25.62
N ARG A 273 -14.99 5.26 24.63
CA ARG A 273 -14.84 6.62 24.15
C ARG A 273 -14.58 6.63 22.64
N SER A 274 -14.97 7.73 22.00
CA SER A 274 -14.73 7.96 20.57
C SER A 274 -13.32 8.55 20.35
N THR A 275 -12.29 7.76 20.63
CA THR A 275 -10.88 8.17 20.59
C THR A 275 -10.41 8.59 19.19
N LEU A 276 -11.06 8.09 18.13
CA LEU A 276 -10.74 8.39 16.73
C LEU A 276 -11.87 9.15 16.00
N GLY A 277 -12.74 9.82 16.77
CA GLY A 277 -13.87 10.56 16.21
C GLY A 277 -15.03 9.64 15.74
N PRO A 278 -16.00 10.18 14.98
CA PRO A 278 -17.31 9.54 14.78
C PRO A 278 -17.27 8.21 14.03
N GLY A 279 -16.15 7.88 13.36
CA GLY A 279 -15.95 6.60 12.68
C GLY A 279 -15.73 5.41 13.62
N LEU A 280 -15.50 5.66 14.91
CA LEU A 280 -15.38 4.62 15.94
C LEU A 280 -16.21 5.02 17.18
N PRO A 281 -17.46 4.55 17.31
CA PRO A 281 -18.35 4.94 18.41
C PRO A 281 -17.91 4.32 19.73
N ALA A 282 -18.15 5.03 20.83
CA ALA A 282 -17.74 4.62 22.18
C ALA A 282 -18.24 3.23 22.62
N SER A 283 -19.33 2.74 22.03
CA SER A 283 -19.89 1.40 22.29
C SER A 283 -19.14 0.26 21.59
N ALA A 284 -18.24 0.56 20.65
CA ALA A 284 -17.58 -0.43 19.83
C ALA A 284 -16.72 -1.40 20.67
N ILE A 285 -16.71 -2.66 20.23
CA ILE A 285 -15.85 -3.71 20.75
C ILE A 285 -14.88 -4.11 19.63
N LEU A 286 -13.60 -3.94 19.86
CA LEU A 286 -12.54 -4.27 18.92
C LEU A 286 -12.05 -5.69 19.17
N THR A 287 -11.84 -6.47 18.13
CA THR A 287 -11.04 -7.70 18.23
C THR A 287 -9.58 -7.34 17.99
N VAL A 288 -8.75 -7.59 19.00
CA VAL A 288 -7.33 -7.25 19.01
C VAL A 288 -6.54 -8.55 18.96
N ASP A 289 -5.60 -8.65 18.02
CA ASP A 289 -4.73 -9.81 17.84
C ASP A 289 -3.27 -9.43 18.10
N PRO A 290 -2.69 -9.82 19.25
CA PRO A 290 -1.31 -9.49 19.61
C PRO A 290 -0.28 -10.25 18.78
N ASP A 291 -0.68 -11.30 18.07
CA ASP A 291 0.21 -12.06 17.18
C ASP A 291 0.27 -11.42 15.78
N ARG A 292 -0.42 -10.30 15.56
CA ARG A 292 -0.43 -9.55 14.30
C ARG A 292 0.09 -8.14 14.49
N PHE A 293 1.00 -7.74 13.60
CA PHE A 293 1.47 -6.37 13.54
C PHE A 293 0.49 -5.50 12.75
N PRO A 294 0.16 -4.28 13.21
CA PRO A 294 -0.79 -3.42 12.52
C PRO A 294 -0.24 -2.89 11.18
N ALA A 295 -1.15 -2.60 10.26
CA ALA A 295 -0.83 -2.09 8.93
C ALA A 295 -1.26 -0.60 8.77
N PRO A 296 -0.60 0.17 7.88
CA PRO A 296 -1.01 1.54 7.56
C PRO A 296 -2.48 1.63 7.10
N GLY A 297 -3.21 2.61 7.62
CA GLY A 297 -4.65 2.79 7.42
C GLY A 297 -5.54 1.89 8.30
N GLY A 298 -4.94 1.02 9.11
CA GLY A 298 -5.65 0.19 10.08
C GLY A 298 -5.75 0.83 11.47
N LEU A 299 -6.21 0.04 12.44
CA LEU A 299 -6.21 0.40 13.86
C LEU A 299 -5.22 -0.50 14.61
N ALA A 300 -4.63 0.05 15.66
CA ALA A 300 -3.80 -0.70 16.59
C ALA A 300 -4.19 -0.40 18.03
N VAL A 301 -3.83 -1.34 18.89
CA VAL A 301 -3.80 -1.13 20.34
C VAL A 301 -2.35 -1.12 20.76
N ILE A 302 -1.95 -0.05 21.43
CA ILE A 302 -0.61 0.08 22.01
C ILE A 302 -0.68 0.02 23.54
N ARG A 303 0.37 -0.51 24.17
CA ARG A 303 0.51 -0.56 25.62
C ARG A 303 1.35 0.62 26.12
N GLU A 304 0.74 1.48 26.93
CA GLU A 304 1.38 2.65 27.53
C GLU A 304 1.29 2.55 29.05
N ASN A 305 2.44 2.43 29.74
CA ASN A 305 2.51 2.36 31.21
C ASN A 305 1.56 1.31 31.85
N GLY A 306 1.39 0.17 31.17
CA GLY A 306 0.50 -0.92 31.61
C GLY A 306 -0.97 -0.78 31.22
N ALA A 307 -1.38 0.36 30.66
CA ALA A 307 -2.71 0.59 30.10
C ALA A 307 -2.71 0.43 28.57
N LEU A 308 -3.90 0.34 27.98
CA LEU A 308 -4.11 0.16 26.54
C LEU A 308 -4.61 1.47 25.91
N ARG A 309 -4.10 1.81 24.73
CA ARG A 309 -4.59 2.92 23.91
C ARG A 309 -4.95 2.44 22.52
N VAL A 310 -6.09 2.90 22.01
CA VAL A 310 -6.48 2.68 20.60
C VAL A 310 -5.96 3.84 19.76
N VAL A 311 -5.22 3.51 18.70
CA VAL A 311 -4.67 4.48 17.75
C VAL A 311 -5.03 4.10 16.33
N GLY A 312 -5.26 5.11 15.49
CA GLY A 312 -5.29 4.96 14.04
C GLY A 312 -3.87 4.88 13.53
N ILE A 313 -3.58 3.94 12.65
CA ILE A 313 -2.25 3.80 12.07
C ILE A 313 -2.20 4.55 10.75
N SER A 314 -1.26 5.48 10.66
CA SER A 314 -0.86 6.11 9.42
C SER A 314 0.62 5.88 9.21
N THR A 315 1.11 6.29 8.04
CA THR A 315 2.54 6.43 7.80
C THR A 315 2.85 7.90 7.68
N ASP A 316 3.96 8.32 8.27
CA ASP A 316 4.49 9.65 8.02
C ASP A 316 5.04 9.76 6.59
N ARG A 317 5.59 10.94 6.26
CA ARG A 317 6.14 11.22 4.93
C ARG A 317 7.40 10.39 4.59
N THR A 318 8.02 9.76 5.59
CA THR A 318 9.20 8.90 5.45
C THR A 318 8.83 7.42 5.32
N GLY A 319 7.57 7.08 5.56
CA GLY A 319 7.06 5.70 5.57
C GLY A 319 7.13 5.04 6.94
N ALA A 320 7.55 5.77 7.98
CA ALA A 320 7.53 5.30 9.36
C ALA A 320 6.09 5.24 9.88
N MET A 321 5.76 4.21 10.63
CA MET A 321 4.40 4.05 11.17
C MET A 321 4.19 4.98 12.36
N ILE A 322 3.10 5.74 12.26
CA ILE A 322 2.62 6.65 13.30
C ILE A 322 1.22 6.21 13.74
N GLY A 323 1.04 6.08 15.05
CA GLY A 323 -0.26 5.92 15.69
C GLY A 323 -0.77 7.30 16.06
N PHE A 324 -1.98 7.66 15.65
CA PHE A 324 -2.62 8.91 16.06
C PHE A 324 -3.92 8.64 16.83
N SER A 325 -4.25 9.51 17.77
CA SER A 325 -5.53 9.58 18.45
C SER A 325 -6.06 11.00 18.35
N LEU A 326 -7.38 11.17 18.28
CA LEU A 326 -8.02 12.50 18.17
C LEU A 326 -8.52 13.01 19.53
N ASN A 327 -8.85 12.09 20.45
CA ASN A 327 -9.42 12.42 21.75
C ASN A 327 -8.82 11.53 22.85
N PRO A 328 -7.71 11.94 23.50
CA PRO A 328 -6.96 13.19 23.30
C PRO A 328 -6.16 13.19 21.99
N ASP A 329 -5.85 14.39 21.48
CA ASP A 329 -4.94 14.54 20.35
C ASP A 329 -3.54 14.07 20.75
N SER A 330 -3.06 13.03 20.09
CA SER A 330 -1.77 12.42 20.39
C SER A 330 -1.22 11.70 19.18
N SER A 331 0.11 11.66 19.07
CA SER A 331 0.84 10.94 18.03
C SER A 331 1.98 10.15 18.66
N VAL A 332 2.11 8.89 18.27
CA VAL A 332 3.09 7.94 18.79
C VAL A 332 3.80 7.28 17.60
N ALA A 333 5.12 7.29 17.60
CA ALA A 333 5.89 6.52 16.62
C ALA A 333 5.75 5.03 16.97
N ILE A 334 5.17 4.24 16.06
CA ILE A 334 4.94 2.80 16.27
C ILE A 334 6.22 2.01 16.11
N ASP A 335 7.09 2.43 15.19
CA ASP A 335 8.33 1.72 14.83
C ASP A 335 9.37 1.68 15.97
N VAL A 336 9.23 2.55 16.97
CA VAL A 336 10.11 2.58 18.15
C VAL A 336 9.55 1.80 19.34
N LEU A 337 8.30 1.33 19.27
CA LEU A 337 7.69 0.51 20.30
C LEU A 337 8.15 -0.94 20.17
N SER A 338 8.23 -1.64 21.31
CA SER A 338 8.48 -3.08 21.29
C SER A 338 7.31 -3.78 20.58
N PRO A 339 7.55 -4.76 19.70
CA PRO A 339 6.48 -5.48 19.01
C PRO A 339 5.46 -6.16 19.95
N GLN A 340 5.85 -6.47 21.18
CA GLN A 340 4.95 -7.04 22.19
C GLN A 340 3.95 -6.01 22.78
N ASP A 341 4.25 -4.72 22.63
CA ASP A 341 3.47 -3.61 23.14
C ASP A 341 2.54 -3.01 22.06
N VAL A 342 2.49 -3.64 20.87
CA VAL A 342 1.68 -3.22 19.73
C VAL A 342 0.90 -4.41 19.20
N ALA A 343 -0.42 -4.27 19.10
CA ALA A 343 -1.31 -5.32 18.58
C ALA A 343 -2.23 -4.76 17.48
N ALA A 344 -2.46 -5.53 16.42
CA ALA A 344 -3.38 -5.14 15.37
C ALA A 344 -4.84 -5.33 15.81
N VAL A 345 -5.69 -4.39 15.41
CA VAL A 345 -7.15 -4.58 15.48
C VAL A 345 -7.60 -5.27 14.19
N THR A 346 -8.17 -6.46 14.31
CA THR A 346 -8.56 -7.29 13.17
C THR A 346 -10.04 -7.17 12.81
N ALA A 347 -10.87 -6.71 13.74
CA ALA A 347 -12.30 -6.48 13.51
C ALA A 347 -12.85 -5.46 14.52
N ALA A 348 -13.98 -4.84 14.18
CA ALA A 348 -14.78 -4.02 15.08
C ALA A 348 -16.23 -4.50 15.05
N SER A 349 -16.85 -4.60 16.21
CA SER A 349 -18.27 -4.87 16.40
C SER A 349 -18.93 -3.64 17.01
N PHE A 350 -20.09 -3.25 16.46
CA PHE A 350 -20.82 -2.05 16.85
C PHE A 350 -22.19 -2.40 17.43
#